data_AF-A0A9P4QSG4-F1
#
_entry.id   AF-A0A9P4QSG4-F1
#
_cell.length_a   1.000
_cell.length_b   1.000
_cell.length_c   1.000
_cell.angle_alpha   90.00
_cell.angle_beta   90.00
_cell.angle_gamma   90.00
#
_symmetry.space_group_name_H-M   'P 1'
#
loop_
_entity.id
_entity.type
_entity.pdbx_description
1 polymer ?
#
loop_
_entity_poly.entity_id
_entity_poly.type
_entity_poly.pdbx_seq_one_letter_code
_entity_poly.pdbx_strand_id
1 'polypeptide(L)' 'MLGIATSAFGCASGDIVCYCTEPNFGYGVRDCSNQACSSAEDAAAVIAYGTQFCQRKSALQLPCRGY' A
#
# COMPACT_ATOMS: atom_id res chain seq x y z
N MET A 1 -8.81 -7.50 1.10
CA MET A 1 -8.18 -6.35 1.78
C MET A 1 -8.71 -4.98 1.34
N LEU A 2 -9.19 -4.78 0.10
CA LEU A 2 -9.74 -3.48 -0.33
C LEU A 2 -11.01 -3.02 0.42
N GLY A 3 -11.83 -3.95 0.94
CA GLY A 3 -13.03 -3.60 1.72
C GLY A 3 -12.77 -3.15 3.17
N ILE A 4 -11.60 -3.45 3.73
CA ILE A 4 -11.21 -2.99 5.07
C ILE A 4 -10.70 -1.55 4.99
N ALA A 5 -10.06 -1.17 3.88
CA ALA A 5 -9.42 0.13 3.75
C ALA A 5 -10.42 1.31 3.81
N THR A 6 -11.61 1.15 3.23
CA THR A 6 -12.70 2.13 3.32
C THR A 6 -13.34 2.19 4.70
N SER A 7 -13.54 1.03 5.33
CA SER A 7 -14.31 0.91 6.58
C SER A 7 -13.46 1.17 7.83
N ALA A 8 -12.17 0.85 7.80
CA ALA A 8 -11.27 0.89 8.95
C ALA A 8 -10.35 2.13 8.96
N PHE A 9 -10.02 2.70 7.78
CA PHE A 9 -9.08 3.81 7.70
C PHE A 9 -9.75 5.16 7.40
N GLY A 10 -11.05 5.17 7.09
CA GLY A 10 -11.79 6.40 6.77
C GLY A 10 -11.37 7.04 5.43
N CYS A 11 -10.55 6.35 4.64
CA CYS A 11 -10.10 6.79 3.34
C CYS A 11 -11.22 6.62 2.30
N ALA A 12 -11.34 7.57 1.37
CA ALA A 12 -12.29 7.44 0.27
C ALA A 12 -11.97 6.20 -0.59
N SER A 13 -13.00 5.58 -1.17
CA SER A 13 -12.82 4.44 -2.08
C SER A 13 -11.87 4.81 -3.22
N GLY A 14 -10.73 4.12 -3.31
CA GLY A 14 -9.71 4.37 -4.33
C GLY A 14 -8.69 5.45 -3.97
N ASP A 15 -8.72 6.01 -2.74
CA ASP A 15 -7.69 6.94 -2.27
C ASP A 15 -6.43 6.18 -1.82
N ILE A 16 -5.62 5.83 -2.82
CA ILE A 16 -4.37 5.10 -2.65
C ILE A 16 -3.39 5.85 -1.77
N VAL A 17 -3.39 7.19 -1.81
CA VAL A 17 -2.47 7.98 -1.00
C VAL A 17 -2.84 7.84 0.47
N CYS A 18 -4.12 7.99 0.79
CA CYS A 18 -4.64 7.79 2.15
C CYS A 18 -4.38 6.36 2.65
N TYR A 19 -4.58 5.35 1.79
CA TYR A 19 -4.24 3.97 2.14
C TYR A 19 -2.75 3.80 2.47
N CYS A 20 -1.88 4.42 1.67
CA CYS A 20 -0.43 4.33 1.84
C CYS A 20 0.12 5.13 3.02
N THR A 21 -0.62 6.11 3.55
CA THR A 21 -0.26 6.82 4.79
C THR A 21 -0.55 6.01 6.05
N GLU A 22 -1.38 4.96 5.94
CA GLU A 22 -1.77 4.14 7.07
C GLU A 22 -0.81 2.93 7.23
N PRO A 23 -0.01 2.84 8.30
CA PRO A 23 0.92 1.73 8.51
C PRO A 23 0.22 0.37 8.56
N ASN A 24 -1.02 0.31 9.06
CA ASN A 24 -1.79 -0.93 9.09
C ASN A 24 -2.11 -1.48 7.68
N PHE A 25 -2.25 -0.60 6.68
CA PHE A 25 -2.41 -1.04 5.29
C PHE A 25 -1.13 -1.71 4.78
N GLY A 26 0.03 -1.13 5.06
CA GLY A 26 1.34 -1.73 4.72
C GLY A 26 1.55 -3.09 5.39
N TYR A 27 1.20 -3.23 6.67
CA TYR A 27 1.25 -4.53 7.35
C TYR A 27 0.27 -5.54 6.75
N GLY A 28 -0.93 -5.10 6.37
CA GLY A 28 -1.91 -5.94 5.67
C GLY A 28 -1.36 -6.46 4.35
N VAL A 29 -0.80 -5.59 3.50
CA VAL A 29 -0.19 -6.02 2.23
C VAL A 29 0.90 -7.05 2.47
N ARG A 30 1.78 -6.81 3.46
CA ARG A 30 2.84 -7.75 3.83
C ARG A 30 2.30 -9.10 4.27
N ASP A 31 1.35 -9.11 5.19
CA ASP A 31 0.82 -10.33 5.75
C ASP A 31 0.02 -11.13 4.70
N CYS A 32 -0.75 -10.42 3.87
CA CYS A 32 -1.42 -11.00 2.71
C CYS A 32 -0.43 -11.65 1.74
N SER A 33 0.66 -10.97 1.39
CA SER A 33 1.69 -11.54 0.52
C SER A 33 2.30 -12.80 1.11
N ASN A 34 2.58 -12.83 2.41
CA ASN A 34 3.13 -14.02 3.07
C ASN A 34 2.11 -15.18 3.17
N GLN A 35 0.81 -14.89 3.25
CA GLN A 35 -0.23 -15.92 3.34
C GLN A 35 -0.74 -16.40 1.97
N ALA A 36 -0.76 -15.52 0.96
CA ALA A 36 -1.37 -15.79 -0.34
C ALA A 36 -0.35 -16.22 -1.40
N CYS A 37 0.91 -15.76 -1.32
CA CYS A 37 1.94 -16.20 -2.26
C CYS A 37 2.47 -17.57 -1.84
N SER A 38 2.59 -18.49 -2.81
CA SER A 38 3.09 -19.85 -2.56
C SER A 38 4.60 -19.93 -2.38
N SER A 39 5.34 -18.91 -2.83
CA SER A 39 6.79 -18.80 -2.72
C SER A 39 7.17 -17.54 -1.92
N ALA A 40 8.26 -17.64 -1.17
CA ALA A 40 8.78 -16.51 -0.39
C ALA A 40 9.32 -15.40 -1.31
N GLU A 41 9.82 -15.78 -2.48
CA GLU A 41 10.32 -14.86 -3.50
C GLU A 41 9.18 -14.02 -4.09
N ASP A 42 8.05 -14.65 -4.43
CA ASP A 42 6.87 -13.92 -4.92
C ASP A 42 6.29 -13.01 -3.84
N ALA A 43 6.23 -13.48 -2.59
CA ALA A 43 5.80 -12.65 -1.47
C ALA A 43 6.69 -11.41 -1.33
N ALA A 44 8.01 -11.59 -1.36
CA ALA A 44 8.98 -10.49 -1.27
C ALA A 44 8.85 -9.51 -2.45
N ALA A 45 8.64 -10.01 -3.67
CA ALA A 45 8.42 -9.18 -4.85
C ALA A 45 7.15 -8.32 -4.73
N VAL A 46 6.05 -8.90 -4.24
CA VAL A 46 4.78 -8.17 -4.03
C VAL A 46 4.91 -7.14 -2.91
N ILE A 47 5.60 -7.46 -1.81
CA ILE A 47 5.88 -6.53 -0.72
C ILE A 47 6.72 -5.35 -1.21
N ALA A 48 7.79 -5.63 -1.97
CA ALA A 48 8.65 -4.61 -2.55
C ALA A 48 7.86 -3.71 -3.51
N TYR A 49 7.03 -4.31 -4.37
CA TYR A 49 6.16 -3.57 -5.28
C TYR A 49 5.17 -2.67 -4.52
N GLY A 50 4.46 -3.19 -3.51
CA GLY A 50 3.52 -2.41 -2.71
C GLY A 50 4.19 -1.23 -1.98
N THR A 51 5.40 -1.45 -1.45
CA THR A 51 6.19 -0.40 -0.80
C THR A 51 6.59 0.70 -1.80
N GLN A 52 7.10 0.32 -2.96
CA GLN A 52 7.47 1.25 -4.03
C GLN A 52 6.24 2.00 -4.57
N PHE A 53 5.11 1.31 -4.73
CA PHE A 53 3.85 1.89 -5.19
C PHE A 53 3.37 2.98 -4.25
N CYS A 54 3.41 2.71 -2.94
CA CYS A 54 3.08 3.69 -1.93
C CYS A 54 4.07 4.87 -1.90
N GLN A 55 5.38 4.61 -1.96
CA GLN A 55 6.38 5.68 -2.04
C GLN A 55 6.16 6.60 -3.24
N ARG A 56 5.84 6.04 -4.42
CA ARG A 56 5.56 6.83 -5.63
C ARG A 56 4.29 7.67 -5.52
N LYS A 57 3.25 7.14 -4.89
CA LYS A 57 1.96 7.83 -4.73
C LYS A 57 2.00 8.89 -3.62
N SER A 58 2.67 8.61 -2.50
CA SER A 58 2.94 9.60 -1.45
C SER A 58 3.89 10.71 -1.94
N ALA A 59 4.86 10.38 -2.81
CA ALA A 59 5.72 11.37 -3.45
C ALA A 59 4.98 12.26 -4.47
N LEU A 60 3.87 11.76 -5.06
CA LEU A 60 3.02 12.53 -5.97
C LEU A 60 2.05 13.48 -5.23
N GLN A 61 1.84 13.29 -3.92
CA GLN A 61 0.99 14.15 -3.09
C GLN A 61 1.75 15.38 -2.51
N LEU A 62 3.07 15.48 -2.70
CA LEU A 62 3.74 16.77 -2.53
C LEU A 62 3.51 17.61 -3.80
N PRO A 63 2.83 18.77 -3.73
CA PRO A 63 2.70 19.68 -4.88
C PRO A 63 4.05 20.30 -5.32
N CYS A 64 5.18 19.91 -4.71
CA CYS A 64 6.48 20.49 -4.98
C CYS A 64 7.54 19.39 -5.14
N ARG A 65 7.71 18.90 -6.36
CA ARG A 65 9.00 18.34 -6.78
C ARG A 65 9.33 18.78 -8.20
N GLY A 66 9.58 20.09 -8.33
CA GLY A 66 10.33 20.67 -9.44
C GLY A 66 9.62 21.71 -10.28
N TYR A 67 9.23 22.84 -9.67
CA TYR A 67 9.47 24.20 -10.18
C TYR A 67 9.75 25.11 -8.99
#